data_AF-A0A436WM10-F1
#
_entry.id   AF-A0A436WM10-F1
#
_cell.length_a   1.000
_cell.length_b   1.000
_cell.length_c   1.000
_cell.angle_alpha   90.00
_cell.angle_beta   90.00
_cell.angle_gamma   90.00
#
_symmetry.space_group_name_H-M   'P 1'
#
loop_
_entity.id
_entity.type
_entity.pdbx_description
1 polymer ?
#
loop_
_entity_poly.entity_id
_entity_poly.type
_entity_poly.pdbx_seq_one_letter_code
_entity_poly.pdbx_strand_id
1 'polypeptide(L)'
;VLFDRAALTMRNLAISAIAVILVSPHEVVGPSFQMSFAATAALVGAYAGWADYRADRTTTPPPKRSFLRFTSRKLVMGMGGLAMTSIIAGSATALFAIWHFQRVSPLSLVANLAVMPIVSVVMFLGVASALTMPFGLDWPFLYLMGKGLTAMIAISGWISERSPVDAVGLISIQSVLFVTIALVIATMATTWLRLAAIPFALAGLLTVSNTRTPDVLISEDAHLVAMPIGGGELAVNRVRSNEFTTDNWKRALVAETIVEPETFETGDARFDIDPLDLPPGSPFYCRDGLCLARHPSGAIVALAENRKTARPACAFADLIVIDDATAYSPCWNSLALVVTKRQLARSGSAAVFFDPQSASAQATIRYAVEKPYRPWHEQRKYSREARGLPPYQRPEKPVVKLAPSAQ
;
A
#
# COMPACT_ATOMS: atom_id res chain seq x y z
N VAL A 1 19.37 -31.76 9.42
CA VAL A 1 20.61 -31.21 10.01
C VAL A 1 21.75 -31.98 9.37
N LEU A 2 22.48 -31.39 8.42
CA LEU A 2 23.55 -32.09 7.67
C LEU A 2 24.96 -31.61 8.07
N PHE A 3 25.05 -30.47 8.75
CA PHE A 3 26.22 -30.03 9.49
C PHE A 3 25.71 -29.55 10.83
N ASP A 4 26.35 -29.97 11.91
CA ASP A 4 25.95 -29.82 13.32
C ASP A 4 26.00 -28.36 13.83
N ARG A 5 25.47 -27.43 13.03
CA ARG A 5 25.35 -26.00 13.30
C ARG A 5 23.89 -25.61 13.13
N ALA A 6 23.39 -24.75 14.04
CA ALA A 6 22.06 -24.17 13.89
C ALA A 6 21.94 -23.51 12.50
N ALA A 7 20.97 -23.95 11.70
CA ALA A 7 20.78 -23.48 10.32
C ALA A 7 20.41 -21.99 10.25
N LEU A 8 19.86 -21.44 11.34
CA LEU A 8 19.41 -20.05 11.46
C LEU A 8 20.28 -19.32 12.50
N THR A 9 21.23 -18.51 12.02
CA THR A 9 22.07 -17.64 12.86
C THR A 9 22.08 -16.22 12.31
N MET A 10 22.34 -15.22 13.18
CA MET A 10 22.48 -13.82 12.74
C MET A 10 23.59 -13.65 11.69
N ARG A 11 24.61 -14.52 11.72
CA ARG A 11 25.68 -14.54 10.72
C ARG A 11 25.18 -14.92 9.33
N ASN A 12 24.37 -15.99 9.22
CA ASN A 12 23.81 -16.40 7.93
C ASN A 12 22.87 -15.30 7.39
N LEU A 13 22.08 -14.67 8.27
CA LEU A 13 21.24 -13.53 7.90
C LEU A 13 22.06 -12.35 7.34
N ALA A 14 23.16 -11.98 8.00
CA ALA A 14 24.03 -10.90 7.56
C ALA A 14 24.70 -11.20 6.21
N ILE A 15 25.16 -12.43 5.99
CA ILE A 15 25.74 -12.85 4.71
C ILE A 15 24.69 -12.75 3.59
N SER A 16 23.47 -13.23 3.84
CA SER A 16 22.37 -13.11 2.88
C SER A 16 22.03 -11.65 2.58
N ALA A 17 22.00 -10.78 3.59
CA ALA A 17 21.74 -9.35 3.39
C ALA A 17 22.81 -8.70 2.49
N ILE A 18 24.10 -8.95 2.76
CA ILE A 18 25.21 -8.43 1.96
C ILE A 18 25.11 -8.92 0.52
N ALA A 19 24.84 -10.21 0.30
CA ALA A 19 24.69 -10.77 -1.04
C ALA A 19 23.55 -10.11 -1.82
N VAL A 20 22.39 -9.90 -1.19
CA VAL A 20 21.24 -9.24 -1.83
C VAL A 20 21.54 -7.77 -2.15
N ILE A 21 22.20 -7.03 -1.24
CA ILE A 21 22.58 -5.63 -1.46
C ILE A 21 23.55 -5.50 -2.65
N LEU A 22 24.48 -6.44 -2.80
CA LEU A 22 25.45 -6.44 -3.91
C LEU A 22 24.79 -6.73 -5.27
N VAL A 23 23.83 -7.64 -5.32
CA VAL A 23 23.15 -8.03 -6.57
C VAL A 23 22.06 -7.02 -6.96
N SER A 24 21.24 -6.61 -6.00
CA SER A 24 20.06 -5.77 -6.22
C SER A 24 19.92 -4.73 -5.12
N PRO A 25 20.71 -3.63 -5.15
CA PRO A 25 20.69 -2.61 -4.10
C PRO A 25 19.35 -1.87 -3.99
N HIS A 26 18.54 -1.88 -5.05
CA HIS A 26 17.22 -1.25 -5.06
C HIS A 26 16.19 -2.01 -4.20
N GLU A 27 16.37 -3.32 -3.99
CA GLU A 27 15.46 -4.14 -3.18
C GLU A 27 15.47 -3.74 -1.70
N VAL A 28 16.54 -3.10 -1.22
CA VAL A 28 16.68 -2.66 0.18
C VAL A 28 15.59 -1.67 0.61
N VAL A 29 15.13 -0.86 -0.33
CA VAL A 29 14.04 0.10 -0.11
C VAL A 29 12.67 -0.56 -0.28
N GLY A 30 12.65 -1.77 -0.85
CA GLY A 30 11.43 -2.52 -1.13
C GLY A 30 10.81 -3.14 0.13
N PRO A 31 9.46 -3.26 0.15
CA PRO A 31 8.73 -3.89 1.25
C PRO A 31 9.18 -5.33 1.52
N SER A 32 9.48 -6.09 0.46
CA SER A 32 9.85 -7.51 0.54
C SER A 32 11.13 -7.73 1.35
N PHE A 33 12.19 -6.97 1.05
CA PHE A 33 13.45 -7.04 1.79
C PHE A 33 13.24 -6.64 3.25
N GLN A 34 12.63 -5.47 3.48
CA GLN A 34 12.47 -4.91 4.81
C GLN A 34 11.66 -5.83 5.74
N MET A 35 10.49 -6.30 5.29
CA MET A 35 9.66 -7.18 6.10
C MET A 35 10.31 -8.54 6.34
N SER A 36 10.91 -9.17 5.32
CA SER A 36 11.50 -10.50 5.46
C SER A 36 12.72 -10.51 6.39
N PHE A 37 13.65 -9.57 6.19
CA PHE A 37 14.84 -9.47 7.02
C PHE A 37 14.51 -9.04 8.46
N ALA A 38 13.54 -8.13 8.65
CA ALA A 38 13.05 -7.74 9.97
C ALA A 38 12.44 -8.94 10.73
N ALA A 39 11.53 -9.69 10.10
CA ALA A 39 10.93 -10.88 10.69
C ALA A 39 11.98 -11.93 11.06
N THR A 40 12.91 -12.20 10.15
CA THR A 40 13.95 -13.21 10.37
C THR A 40 14.91 -12.79 11.48
N ALA A 41 15.35 -11.53 11.51
CA ALA A 41 16.19 -10.98 12.57
C ALA A 41 15.50 -11.08 13.94
N ALA A 42 14.22 -10.71 14.00
CA ALA A 42 13.42 -10.77 15.22
C ALA A 42 13.26 -12.20 15.73
N LEU A 43 12.94 -13.16 14.86
CA LEU A 43 12.81 -14.57 15.22
C LEU A 43 14.14 -15.14 15.72
N VAL A 44 15.24 -14.95 14.98
CA VAL A 44 16.56 -15.47 15.37
C VAL A 44 17.01 -14.84 16.70
N GLY A 45 16.87 -13.53 16.87
CA GLY A 45 17.22 -12.82 18.10
C GLY A 45 16.39 -13.26 19.31
N ALA A 46 15.08 -13.42 19.13
CA ALA A 46 14.18 -13.87 20.20
C ALA A 46 14.42 -15.34 20.60
N TYR A 47 14.63 -16.24 19.62
CA TYR A 47 14.94 -17.64 19.91
C TYR A 47 16.31 -17.81 20.56
N ALA A 48 17.32 -17.03 20.17
CA ALA A 48 18.62 -17.01 20.85
C ALA A 48 18.46 -16.57 22.31
N GLY A 49 17.76 -15.47 22.57
CA GLY A 49 17.49 -15.01 23.94
C GLY A 49 16.69 -16.01 24.78
N TRP A 50 15.73 -16.72 24.16
CA TRP A 50 14.99 -17.76 24.85
C TRP A 50 15.86 -18.99 25.16
N ALA A 51 16.75 -19.39 24.24
CA ALA A 51 17.67 -20.49 24.47
C ALA A 51 18.60 -20.20 25.65
N ASP A 52 19.17 -18.98 25.73
CA ASP A 52 20.03 -18.54 26.83
C ASP A 52 19.27 -18.54 28.17
N TYR A 53 18.05 -17.97 28.19
CA TYR A 53 17.19 -17.96 29.39
C TYR A 53 16.81 -19.37 29.87
N ARG A 54 16.63 -20.33 28.94
CA ARG A 54 16.32 -21.72 29.30
C ARG A 54 17.55 -22.48 29.77
N ALA A 55 18.75 -22.15 29.29
CA ALA A 55 20.00 -22.78 29.73
C ALA A 55 20.28 -22.51 31.23
N ASP A 56 19.92 -21.33 31.72
CA ASP A 56 20.03 -20.96 33.15
C ASP A 56 18.99 -21.63 34.05
N ARG A 57 17.97 -22.29 33.50
CA ARG A 57 16.95 -23.02 34.27
C ARG A 57 17.10 -24.52 34.08
N THR A 58 17.69 -25.17 35.08
CA THR A 58 17.68 -26.63 35.25
C THR A 58 16.24 -27.15 35.17
N THR A 59 15.92 -27.81 34.07
CA THR A 59 14.57 -28.30 33.80
C THR A 59 14.40 -29.64 34.51
N THR A 60 13.57 -29.68 35.55
CA THR A 60 13.21 -30.94 36.23
C THR A 60 12.46 -31.87 35.26
N PRO A 61 12.80 -33.17 35.21
CA PRO A 61 12.16 -34.09 34.29
C PRO A 61 10.65 -34.19 34.58
N PRO A 62 9.79 -34.11 33.55
CA PRO A 62 8.34 -34.17 33.77
C PRO A 62 7.93 -35.57 34.25
N PRO A 63 7.03 -35.68 35.24
CA PRO A 63 6.54 -36.98 35.69
C PRO A 63 5.75 -37.69 34.59
N LYS A 64 5.78 -39.03 34.58
CA LYS A 64 5.01 -39.89 33.65
C LYS A 64 3.52 -39.53 33.77
N ARG A 65 2.94 -38.96 32.70
CA ARG A 65 1.53 -38.52 32.66
C ARG A 65 0.77 -39.26 31.56
N SER A 66 -0.53 -39.48 31.80
CA SER A 66 -1.49 -40.10 30.87
C SER A 66 -1.41 -39.53 29.45
N PHE A 67 -1.58 -40.40 28.43
CA PHE A 67 -1.49 -40.08 27.00
C PHE A 67 -2.32 -38.84 26.62
N LEU A 68 -3.54 -38.72 27.14
CA LEU A 68 -4.42 -37.58 26.85
C LEU A 68 -3.84 -36.24 27.36
N ARG A 69 -3.22 -36.26 28.54
CA ARG A 69 -2.61 -35.09 29.19
C ARG A 69 -1.23 -34.75 28.57
N PHE A 70 -0.58 -35.73 27.95
CA PHE A 70 0.65 -35.55 27.16
C PHE A 70 0.35 -34.88 25.82
N THR A 71 -0.66 -35.35 25.10
CA THR A 71 -1.06 -34.79 23.79
C THR A 71 -1.60 -33.37 23.93
N SER A 72 -2.46 -33.10 24.93
CA SER A 72 -2.98 -31.74 25.16
C SER A 72 -1.87 -30.75 25.53
N ARG A 73 -0.90 -31.15 26.36
CA ARG A 73 0.26 -30.29 26.69
C ARG A 73 1.14 -30.02 25.47
N LYS A 74 1.40 -31.01 24.62
CA LYS A 74 2.13 -30.80 23.36
C LYS A 74 1.41 -29.84 22.43
N LEU A 75 0.09 -29.97 22.30
CA LEU A 75 -0.73 -29.08 21.48
C LEU A 75 -0.68 -27.63 22.00
N VAL A 76 -0.86 -27.44 23.31
CA VAL A 76 -0.79 -26.10 23.95
C VAL A 76 0.62 -25.50 23.81
N MET A 77 1.68 -26.30 23.99
CA MET A 77 3.06 -25.83 23.78
C MET A 77 3.34 -25.48 22.31
N GLY A 78 2.82 -26.28 21.37
CA GLY A 78 2.91 -26.01 19.93
C GLY A 78 2.19 -24.72 19.55
N MET A 79 0.94 -24.56 19.98
CA MET A 79 0.16 -23.33 19.76
C MET A 79 0.83 -22.11 20.42
N GLY A 80 1.38 -22.26 21.63
CA GLY A 80 2.12 -21.19 22.30
C GLY A 80 3.38 -20.79 21.53
N GLY A 81 4.11 -21.76 20.97
CA GLY A 81 5.25 -21.50 20.09
C GLY A 81 4.86 -20.74 18.83
N LEU A 82 3.80 -21.19 18.14
CA LEU A 82 3.27 -20.56 16.94
C LEU A 82 2.73 -19.14 17.19
N ALA A 83 2.09 -18.93 18.35
CA ALA A 83 1.62 -17.62 18.76
C ALA A 83 2.81 -16.68 19.00
N MET A 84 3.83 -17.15 19.71
CA MET A 84 5.04 -16.37 19.97
C MET A 84 5.77 -16.00 18.68
N THR A 85 5.95 -16.93 17.74
CA THR A 85 6.57 -16.62 16.44
C THR A 85 5.75 -15.62 15.65
N SER A 86 4.42 -15.74 15.66
CA SER A 86 3.53 -14.81 14.97
C SER A 86 3.57 -13.41 15.59
N ILE A 87 3.65 -13.30 16.91
CA ILE A 87 3.78 -12.03 17.62
C ILE A 87 5.14 -11.38 17.33
N ILE A 88 6.23 -12.15 17.39
CA ILE A 88 7.58 -11.64 17.12
C ILE A 88 7.70 -11.17 15.66
N ALA A 89 7.34 -12.03 14.71
CA ALA A 89 7.43 -11.70 13.29
C ALA A 89 6.44 -10.59 12.90
N GLY A 90 5.21 -10.65 13.42
CA GLY A 90 4.17 -9.66 13.19
C GLY A 90 4.55 -8.29 13.74
N SER A 91 5.03 -8.20 14.99
CA SER A 91 5.47 -6.91 15.56
C SER A 91 6.66 -6.31 14.82
N ALA A 92 7.63 -7.14 14.43
CA ALA A 92 8.80 -6.68 13.67
C ALA A 92 8.45 -6.16 12.26
N THR A 93 7.40 -6.69 11.64
CA THR A 93 6.97 -6.33 10.29
C THR A 93 5.83 -5.31 10.25
N ALA A 94 5.10 -5.16 11.35
CA ALA A 94 3.92 -4.30 11.44
C ALA A 94 4.21 -2.89 10.97
N LEU A 95 5.30 -2.28 11.44
CA LEU A 95 5.66 -0.92 11.01
C LEU A 95 5.88 -0.81 9.51
N PHE A 96 6.62 -1.73 8.92
CA PHE A 96 6.90 -1.72 7.48
C PHE A 96 5.61 -1.97 6.68
N ALA A 97 4.73 -2.83 7.19
CA ALA A 97 3.41 -3.04 6.60
C ALA A 97 2.57 -1.75 6.65
N ILE A 98 2.62 -0.99 7.75
CA ILE A 98 1.91 0.29 7.82
C ILE A 98 2.54 1.32 6.90
N TRP A 99 3.86 1.44 6.86
CA TRP A 99 4.53 2.42 6.02
C TRP A 99 4.25 2.20 4.53
N HIS A 100 4.31 0.95 4.05
CA HIS A 100 4.15 0.65 2.62
C HIS A 100 2.70 0.47 2.18
N PHE A 101 1.83 -0.04 3.04
CA PHE A 101 0.46 -0.42 2.67
C PHE A 101 -0.63 0.27 3.49
N GLN A 102 -0.24 1.13 4.45
CA GLN A 102 -1.13 1.93 5.28
C GLN A 102 -2.21 1.08 5.96
N ARG A 103 -1.85 -0.18 6.26
CA ARG A 103 -2.73 -1.18 6.85
C ARG A 103 -2.11 -1.84 8.07
N VAL A 104 -2.92 -2.11 9.07
CA VAL A 104 -2.64 -3.06 10.15
C VAL A 104 -3.67 -4.16 10.08
N SER A 105 -3.29 -5.39 10.43
CA SER A 105 -4.24 -6.48 10.64
C SER A 105 -4.23 -6.84 12.12
N PRO A 106 -5.13 -6.27 12.94
CA PRO A 106 -5.18 -6.53 14.38
C PRO A 106 -5.43 -8.01 14.68
N LEU A 107 -6.22 -8.66 13.82
CA LEU A 107 -6.56 -10.08 13.93
C LEU A 107 -5.54 -11.02 13.28
N SER A 108 -4.38 -10.52 12.83
CA SER A 108 -3.35 -11.33 12.16
C SER A 108 -2.88 -12.51 13.01
N LEU A 109 -2.73 -12.33 14.33
CA LEU A 109 -2.37 -13.44 15.23
C LEU A 109 -3.41 -14.55 15.22
N VAL A 110 -4.69 -14.18 15.35
CA VAL A 110 -5.81 -15.13 15.39
C VAL A 110 -5.97 -15.82 14.04
N ALA A 111 -5.87 -15.05 12.95
CA ALA A 111 -5.89 -15.57 11.59
C ALA A 111 -4.78 -16.60 11.36
N ASN A 112 -3.54 -16.24 11.72
CA ASN A 112 -2.39 -17.14 11.58
C ASN A 112 -2.58 -18.40 12.42
N LEU A 113 -3.03 -18.30 13.68
CA LEU A 113 -3.26 -19.47 14.54
C LEU A 113 -4.35 -20.41 14.00
N ALA A 114 -5.42 -19.85 13.44
CA ALA A 114 -6.52 -20.62 12.86
C ALA A 114 -6.12 -21.30 11.54
N VAL A 115 -5.34 -20.60 10.70
CA VAL A 115 -5.00 -21.04 9.34
C VAL A 115 -3.76 -21.94 9.30
N MET A 116 -2.77 -21.74 10.18
CA MET A 116 -1.52 -22.51 10.18
C MET A 116 -1.69 -24.04 10.22
N PRO A 117 -2.61 -24.63 11.02
CA PRO A 117 -2.85 -26.08 10.99
C PRO A 117 -3.33 -26.56 9.62
N ILE A 118 -4.22 -25.80 8.98
CA ILE A 118 -4.75 -26.12 7.65
C ILE A 118 -3.64 -26.02 6.61
N VAL A 119 -2.86 -24.93 6.63
CA VAL A 119 -1.72 -24.73 5.71
C VAL A 119 -0.69 -25.85 5.83
N SER A 120 -0.39 -26.31 7.04
CA SER A 120 0.56 -27.41 7.25
C SER A 120 0.08 -28.71 6.60
N VAL A 121 -1.22 -29.03 6.73
CA VAL A 121 -1.82 -30.20 6.07
C VAL A 121 -1.85 -30.02 4.56
N VAL A 122 -2.26 -28.85 4.08
CA VAL A 122 -2.30 -28.49 2.65
C VAL A 122 -0.93 -28.61 2.00
N MET A 123 0.12 -28.08 2.62
CA MET A 123 1.50 -28.23 2.14
C MET A 123 1.94 -29.69 2.06
N PHE A 124 1.66 -30.48 3.09
CA PHE A 124 2.00 -31.91 3.10
C PHE A 124 1.28 -32.67 1.96
N LEU A 125 -0.01 -32.37 1.74
CA LEU A 125 -0.78 -32.94 0.63
C LEU A 125 -0.24 -32.51 -0.74
N GLY A 126 0.24 -31.27 -0.88
CA GLY A 126 0.87 -30.79 -2.10
C GLY A 126 2.16 -31.57 -2.44
N VAL A 127 3.00 -31.83 -1.45
CA VAL A 127 4.20 -32.68 -1.62
C VAL A 127 3.82 -34.12 -1.95
N ALA A 128 2.81 -34.68 -1.25
CA ALA A 128 2.32 -36.03 -1.53
C ALA A 128 1.76 -36.15 -2.95
N SER A 129 1.00 -35.15 -3.42
CA SER A 129 0.49 -35.07 -4.79
C SER A 129 1.62 -35.07 -5.82
N ALA A 130 2.65 -34.26 -5.62
CA ALA A 130 3.81 -34.22 -6.52
C ALA A 130 4.52 -35.58 -6.63
N LEU A 131 4.60 -36.33 -5.52
CA LEU A 131 5.19 -37.66 -5.49
C LEU A 131 4.30 -38.74 -6.13
N THR A 132 2.98 -38.62 -6.08
CA THR A 132 2.04 -39.59 -6.67
C THR A 132 1.64 -39.30 -8.11
N MET A 133 1.98 -38.11 -8.62
CA MET A 133 1.80 -37.70 -10.01
C MET A 133 2.36 -38.70 -11.06
N PRO A 134 3.57 -39.28 -10.92
CA PRO A 134 4.05 -40.29 -11.88
C PRO A 134 3.21 -41.58 -11.93
N PHE A 135 2.39 -41.84 -10.90
CA PHE A 135 1.51 -43.00 -10.82
C PHE A 135 0.05 -42.69 -11.16
N GLY A 136 -0.28 -41.43 -11.52
CA GLY A 136 -1.64 -40.98 -11.80
C GLY A 136 -2.59 -40.98 -10.58
N LEU A 137 -2.02 -40.98 -9.37
CA LEU A 137 -2.73 -41.04 -8.08
C LEU A 137 -2.70 -39.70 -7.33
N ASP A 138 -2.60 -38.58 -8.07
CA ASP A 138 -2.52 -37.21 -7.54
C ASP A 138 -3.90 -36.63 -7.18
N TRP A 139 -4.96 -37.05 -7.86
CA TRP A 139 -6.35 -36.59 -7.66
C TRP A 139 -6.82 -36.53 -6.19
N PRO A 140 -6.68 -37.58 -5.35
CA PRO A 140 -7.18 -37.53 -3.97
C PRO A 140 -6.48 -36.46 -3.12
N PHE A 141 -5.19 -36.26 -3.34
CA PHE A 141 -4.40 -35.25 -2.64
C PHE A 141 -4.79 -33.83 -3.09
N LEU A 142 -4.96 -33.61 -4.39
CA LEU A 142 -5.40 -32.34 -4.95
C LEU A 142 -6.84 -31.99 -4.52
N TYR A 143 -7.74 -32.96 -4.45
CA TYR A 143 -9.10 -32.76 -3.96
C TYR A 143 -9.12 -32.29 -2.50
N LEU A 144 -8.35 -32.97 -1.63
CA LEU A 144 -8.27 -32.63 -0.22
C LEU A 144 -7.55 -31.29 0.00
N MET A 145 -6.54 -31.00 -0.82
CA MET A 145 -5.89 -29.68 -0.87
C MET A 145 -6.89 -28.58 -1.21
N GLY A 146 -7.73 -28.80 -2.23
CA GLY A 146 -8.80 -27.88 -2.61
C GLY A 146 -9.76 -27.58 -1.45
N LYS A 147 -10.19 -28.62 -0.70
CA LYS A 147 -11.01 -28.45 0.50
C LYS A 147 -10.30 -27.62 1.59
N GLY A 148 -9.00 -27.83 1.77
CA GLY A 148 -8.19 -27.03 2.69
C GLY A 148 -8.12 -25.55 2.30
N LEU A 149 -7.96 -25.26 1.00
CA LEU A 149 -7.99 -23.89 0.47
C LEU A 149 -9.36 -23.24 0.64
N THR A 150 -10.45 -23.97 0.38
CA THR A 150 -11.81 -23.47 0.64
C THR A 150 -12.01 -23.11 2.11
N ALA A 151 -11.53 -23.95 3.04
CA ALA A 151 -11.59 -23.65 4.47
C ALA A 151 -10.78 -22.39 4.83
N MET A 152 -9.58 -22.23 4.25
CA MET A 152 -8.77 -21.02 4.45
C MET A 152 -9.48 -19.76 3.96
N ILE A 153 -10.12 -19.81 2.79
CA ILE A 153 -10.89 -18.67 2.25
C ILE A 153 -12.08 -18.34 3.15
N ALA A 154 -12.82 -19.35 3.62
CA ALA A 154 -13.95 -19.15 4.52
C ALA A 154 -13.53 -18.50 5.85
N ILE A 155 -12.44 -18.96 6.46
CA ILE A 155 -11.88 -18.37 7.68
C ILE A 155 -11.45 -16.92 7.41
N SER A 156 -10.78 -16.68 6.28
CA SER A 156 -10.32 -15.33 5.92
C SER A 156 -11.49 -14.36 5.73
N GLY A 157 -12.57 -14.78 5.07
CA GLY A 157 -13.79 -13.99 4.92
C GLY A 157 -14.43 -13.68 6.28
N TRP A 158 -14.58 -14.69 7.15
CA TRP A 158 -15.16 -14.52 8.48
C TRP A 158 -14.37 -13.53 9.36
N ILE A 159 -13.03 -13.56 9.26
CA ILE A 159 -12.14 -12.63 9.96
C ILE A 159 -12.21 -11.23 9.35
N SER A 160 -12.25 -11.13 8.02
CA SER A 160 -12.28 -9.84 7.31
C SER A 160 -13.55 -9.05 7.65
N GLU A 161 -14.70 -9.70 7.77
CA GLU A 161 -15.96 -9.07 8.19
C GLU A 161 -15.92 -8.51 9.62
N ARG A 162 -15.02 -9.02 10.46
CA ARG A 162 -14.92 -8.71 11.90
C ARG A 162 -13.67 -7.92 12.25
N SER A 163 -12.81 -7.61 11.26
CA SER A 163 -11.63 -6.79 11.48
C SER A 163 -12.06 -5.33 11.62
N PRO A 164 -11.63 -4.62 12.68
CA PRO A 164 -11.76 -3.17 12.77
C PRO A 164 -11.08 -2.48 11.58
N VAL A 165 -11.44 -1.21 11.33
CA VAL A 165 -10.85 -0.37 10.26
C VAL A 165 -9.32 -0.51 10.25
N ASP A 166 -8.79 -1.13 9.19
CA ASP A 166 -7.36 -1.47 9.05
C ASP A 166 -6.52 -0.24 8.67
N ALA A 167 -7.14 0.89 8.30
CA ALA A 167 -6.47 2.09 7.80
C ALA A 167 -5.79 2.88 8.92
N VAL A 168 -4.47 3.05 8.83
CA VAL A 168 -3.67 3.79 9.84
C VAL A 168 -3.20 5.15 9.32
N GLY A 169 -3.41 5.43 8.03
CA GLY A 169 -3.00 6.68 7.41
C GLY A 169 -1.50 6.77 7.13
N LEU A 170 -1.07 7.97 6.74
CA LEU A 170 0.34 8.26 6.45
C LEU A 170 1.16 8.37 7.75
N ILE A 171 2.21 7.56 7.84
CA ILE A 171 3.18 7.59 8.95
C ILE A 171 4.37 8.49 8.60
N SER A 172 4.98 9.10 9.61
CA SER A 172 6.21 9.88 9.45
C SER A 172 7.42 8.99 9.18
N ILE A 173 8.30 9.43 8.27
CA ILE A 173 9.59 8.76 8.02
C ILE A 173 10.45 8.68 9.29
N GLN A 174 10.32 9.66 10.20
CA GLN A 174 11.04 9.67 11.48
C GLN A 174 10.60 8.50 12.37
N SER A 175 9.31 8.20 12.39
CA SER A 175 8.76 7.06 13.12
C SER A 175 9.35 5.75 12.59
N VAL A 176 9.41 5.61 11.26
CA VAL A 176 10.02 4.43 10.62
C VAL A 176 11.47 4.26 11.00
N LEU A 177 12.26 5.34 10.99
CA LEU A 177 13.66 5.32 11.37
C LEU A 177 13.85 4.93 12.84
N PHE A 178 13.13 5.55 13.77
CA PHE A 178 13.28 5.27 15.19
C PHE A 178 12.90 3.84 15.57
N VAL A 179 11.80 3.31 15.04
CA VAL A 179 11.42 1.92 15.31
C VAL A 179 12.36 0.94 14.61
N THR A 180 12.89 1.27 13.43
CA THR A 180 13.93 0.44 12.78
C THR A 180 15.19 0.38 13.65
N ILE A 181 15.64 1.51 14.20
CA ILE A 181 16.77 1.55 15.14
C ILE A 181 16.45 0.73 16.39
N ALA A 182 15.26 0.87 16.96
CA ALA A 182 14.82 0.07 18.09
C ALA A 182 14.87 -1.45 17.79
N LEU A 183 14.41 -1.85 16.61
CA LEU A 183 14.44 -3.25 16.16
C LEU A 183 15.87 -3.77 16.00
N VAL A 184 16.77 -2.97 15.41
CA VAL A 184 18.19 -3.32 15.27
C VAL A 184 18.83 -3.50 16.65
N ILE A 185 18.61 -2.57 17.59
CA ILE A 185 19.13 -2.69 18.96
C ILE A 185 18.56 -3.93 19.65
N ALA A 186 17.24 -4.15 19.55
CA ALA A 186 16.57 -5.28 20.20
C ALA A 186 17.06 -6.64 19.66
N THR A 187 17.39 -6.73 18.37
CA THR A 187 17.80 -7.98 17.72
C THR A 187 19.30 -8.25 17.83
N MET A 188 20.14 -7.21 17.75
CA MET A 188 21.60 -7.37 17.73
C MET A 188 22.23 -7.37 19.12
N ALA A 189 21.72 -6.59 20.08
CA ALA A 189 22.25 -6.60 21.43
C ALA A 189 21.93 -7.94 22.11
N THR A 190 22.88 -8.53 22.82
CA THR A 190 22.69 -9.76 23.61
C THR A 190 22.61 -9.48 25.12
N THR A 191 23.03 -8.29 25.56
CA THR A 191 23.09 -7.86 26.96
C THR A 191 21.91 -6.93 27.33
N TRP A 192 21.96 -6.37 28.55
CA TRP A 192 20.99 -5.36 29.05
C TRP A 192 20.85 -4.12 28.14
N LEU A 193 21.78 -3.93 27.20
CA LEU A 193 21.73 -2.92 26.15
C LEU A 193 20.47 -3.03 25.26
N ARG A 194 19.79 -4.20 25.25
CA ARG A 194 18.47 -4.34 24.62
C ARG A 194 17.43 -3.35 25.16
N LEU A 195 17.52 -2.92 26.42
CA LEU A 195 16.61 -1.92 27.00
C LEU A 195 16.76 -0.55 26.34
N ALA A 196 17.90 -0.26 25.72
CA ALA A 196 18.07 0.96 24.93
C ALA A 196 17.11 1.02 23.73
N ALA A 197 16.52 -0.11 23.29
CA ALA A 197 15.49 -0.11 22.25
C ALA A 197 14.18 0.59 22.69
N ILE A 198 13.86 0.58 23.99
CA ILE A 198 12.60 1.13 24.52
C ILE A 198 12.43 2.63 24.23
N PRO A 199 13.39 3.52 24.54
CA PRO A 199 13.24 4.95 24.24
C PRO A 199 13.09 5.22 22.75
N PHE A 200 13.79 4.48 21.87
CA PHE A 200 13.63 4.61 20.42
C PHE A 200 12.26 4.12 19.93
N ALA A 201 11.76 3.01 20.47
CA ALA A 201 10.43 2.53 20.16
C ALA A 201 9.34 3.54 20.58
N LEU A 202 9.49 4.13 21.77
CA LEU A 202 8.57 5.17 22.27
C LEU A 202 8.63 6.44 21.43
N ALA A 203 9.83 6.92 21.09
CA ALA A 203 10.00 8.07 20.20
C ALA A 203 9.39 7.81 18.81
N GLY A 204 9.53 6.59 18.31
CA GLY A 204 8.89 6.14 17.06
C GLY A 204 7.37 6.22 17.15
N LEU A 205 6.76 5.71 18.22
CA LEU A 205 5.32 5.77 18.44
C LEU A 205 4.79 7.21 18.58
N LEU A 206 5.51 8.08 19.29
CA LEU A 206 5.12 9.48 19.48
C LEU A 206 5.18 10.31 18.19
N THR A 207 6.02 9.92 17.23
CA THR A 207 6.20 10.65 15.96
C THR A 207 5.31 10.15 14.82
N VAL A 208 4.49 9.13 15.05
CA VAL A 208 3.62 8.52 14.01
C VAL A 208 2.73 9.57 13.33
N SER A 209 2.05 10.42 14.12
CA SER A 209 1.05 11.37 13.63
C SER A 209 1.62 12.71 13.16
N ASN A 210 2.94 12.90 13.14
CA ASN A 210 3.54 14.19 12.82
C ASN A 210 3.70 14.43 11.31
N THR A 211 2.78 13.89 10.50
CA THR A 211 2.86 13.98 9.03
C THR A 211 1.69 14.77 8.51
N ARG A 212 2.00 15.78 7.71
CA ARG A 212 0.99 16.52 6.98
C ARG A 212 0.39 15.63 5.88
N THR A 213 -0.91 15.38 5.95
CA THR A 213 -1.67 14.71 4.89
C THR A 213 -1.75 15.61 3.65
N PRO A 214 -1.67 15.06 2.43
CA PRO A 214 -1.85 15.85 1.22
C PRO A 214 -3.30 16.30 1.08
N ASP A 215 -3.47 17.52 0.56
CA ASP A 215 -4.78 18.16 0.37
C ASP A 215 -5.43 17.72 -0.95
N VAL A 216 -4.62 17.33 -1.96
CA VAL A 216 -5.12 16.71 -3.20
C VAL A 216 -4.14 15.64 -3.67
N LEU A 217 -4.68 14.50 -4.13
CA LEU A 217 -3.93 13.42 -4.77
C LEU A 217 -4.28 13.33 -6.25
N ILE A 218 -3.26 13.28 -7.10
CA ILE A 218 -3.40 13.21 -8.55
C ILE A 218 -2.70 11.94 -9.05
N SER A 219 -3.44 11.15 -9.82
CA SER A 219 -2.94 9.94 -10.47
C SER A 219 -1.88 10.24 -11.53
N GLU A 220 -1.04 9.25 -11.84
CA GLU A 220 0.03 9.40 -12.84
C GLU A 220 -0.49 9.67 -14.26
N ASP A 221 -1.69 9.18 -14.57
CA ASP A 221 -2.35 9.32 -15.86
C ASP A 221 -3.25 10.55 -15.97
N ALA A 222 -3.33 11.38 -14.92
CA ALA A 222 -4.15 12.59 -14.80
C ALA A 222 -5.67 12.39 -14.85
N HIS A 223 -6.15 11.15 -15.04
CA HIS A 223 -7.58 10.85 -15.16
C HIS A 223 -8.31 10.85 -13.81
N LEU A 224 -7.59 10.54 -12.73
CA LEU A 224 -8.15 10.44 -11.38
C LEU A 224 -7.51 11.51 -10.46
N VAL A 225 -8.38 12.29 -9.81
CA VAL A 225 -8.04 13.26 -8.78
C VAL A 225 -8.92 12.96 -7.57
N ALA A 226 -8.31 12.92 -6.39
CA ALA A 226 -9.02 12.73 -5.13
C ALA A 226 -8.68 13.83 -4.13
N MET A 227 -9.69 14.24 -3.36
CA MET A 227 -9.59 15.35 -2.42
C MET A 227 -10.41 15.02 -1.16
N PRO A 228 -9.82 15.04 0.05
CA PRO A 228 -10.58 14.94 1.29
C PRO A 228 -11.45 16.19 1.46
N ILE A 229 -12.74 15.99 1.75
CA ILE A 229 -13.73 17.07 1.89
C ILE A 229 -14.18 17.32 3.33
N GLY A 230 -13.57 16.63 4.29
CA GLY A 230 -13.95 16.68 5.71
C GLY A 230 -14.86 15.51 6.09
N GLY A 231 -15.11 15.32 7.39
CA GLY A 231 -16.01 14.27 7.87
C GLY A 231 -15.58 12.82 7.58
N GLY A 232 -14.33 12.58 7.14
CA GLY A 232 -13.87 11.26 6.70
C GLY A 232 -14.26 10.93 5.26
N GLU A 233 -14.76 11.88 4.48
CA GLU A 233 -15.14 11.70 3.09
C GLU A 233 -13.99 12.03 2.11
N LEU A 234 -13.82 11.18 1.11
CA LEU A 234 -12.88 11.38 0.00
C LEU A 234 -13.65 11.59 -1.31
N ALA A 235 -13.66 12.81 -1.81
CA ALA A 235 -14.26 13.12 -3.10
C ALA A 235 -13.35 12.65 -4.25
N VAL A 236 -13.95 12.02 -5.27
CA VAL A 236 -13.27 11.63 -6.51
C VAL A 236 -13.93 12.28 -7.72
N ASN A 237 -13.16 12.55 -8.77
CA ASN A 237 -13.64 13.22 -9.97
C ASN A 237 -14.40 12.32 -10.96
N ARG A 238 -14.49 11.01 -10.73
CA ARG A 238 -15.12 10.04 -11.64
C ARG A 238 -15.89 8.97 -10.87
N VAL A 239 -17.07 8.61 -11.38
CA VAL A 239 -17.94 7.54 -10.86
C VAL A 239 -17.24 6.19 -10.87
N ARG A 240 -16.65 5.79 -12.01
CA ARG A 240 -15.89 4.52 -12.12
C ARG A 240 -14.40 4.78 -12.04
N SER A 241 -13.91 4.97 -10.82
CA SER A 241 -12.48 5.09 -10.54
C SER A 241 -11.79 3.72 -10.47
N ASN A 242 -10.46 3.71 -10.57
CA ASN A 242 -9.69 2.48 -10.37
C ASN A 242 -9.71 2.10 -8.89
N GLU A 243 -10.49 1.07 -8.54
CA GLU A 243 -10.73 0.59 -7.17
C GLU A 243 -9.42 0.43 -6.38
N PHE A 244 -8.37 -0.13 -7.00
CA PHE A 244 -7.07 -0.30 -6.35
C PHE A 244 -6.44 1.04 -5.92
N THR A 245 -6.52 2.07 -6.78
CA THR A 245 -5.93 3.38 -6.50
C THR A 245 -6.76 4.12 -5.44
N THR A 246 -8.08 4.10 -5.62
CA THR A 246 -9.02 4.76 -4.71
C THR A 246 -8.97 4.14 -3.31
N ASP A 247 -8.90 2.81 -3.19
CA ASP A 247 -8.75 2.11 -1.91
C ASP A 247 -7.42 2.40 -1.22
N ASN A 248 -6.35 2.56 -2.00
CA ASN A 248 -5.05 2.93 -1.45
C ASN A 248 -5.09 4.35 -0.87
N TRP A 249 -5.67 5.31 -1.60
CA TRP A 249 -5.82 6.69 -1.14
C TRP A 249 -6.78 6.82 0.04
N LYS A 250 -7.89 6.08 0.03
CA LYS A 250 -8.83 5.96 1.14
C LYS A 250 -8.11 5.54 2.43
N ARG A 251 -7.27 4.51 2.36
CA ARG A 251 -6.45 4.06 3.51
C ARG A 251 -5.39 5.08 3.92
N ALA A 252 -4.71 5.70 2.95
CA ALA A 252 -3.66 6.68 3.21
C ALA A 252 -4.18 7.97 3.88
N LEU A 253 -5.40 8.40 3.54
CA LEU A 253 -6.04 9.59 4.09
C LEU A 253 -7.03 9.28 5.23
N VAL A 254 -7.16 8.01 5.63
CA VAL A 254 -8.10 7.57 6.69
C VAL A 254 -9.54 8.02 6.39
N ALA A 255 -9.95 7.88 5.12
CA ALA A 255 -11.32 8.16 4.71
C ALA A 255 -12.22 6.92 4.88
N GLU A 256 -13.45 7.13 5.31
CA GLU A 256 -14.46 6.09 5.54
C GLU A 256 -15.29 5.85 4.28
N THR A 257 -15.62 6.93 3.56
CA THR A 257 -16.53 6.92 2.42
C THR A 257 -15.90 7.63 1.22
N ILE A 258 -16.24 7.14 0.03
CA ILE A 258 -15.84 7.76 -1.24
C ILE A 258 -17.07 8.46 -1.78
N VAL A 259 -16.93 9.75 -2.11
CA VAL A 259 -18.00 10.56 -2.69
C VAL A 259 -17.76 10.69 -4.19
N GLU A 260 -18.69 10.14 -4.96
CA GLU A 260 -18.67 10.20 -6.43
C GLU A 260 -18.99 11.62 -6.93
N PRO A 261 -18.55 12.00 -8.14
CA PRO A 261 -18.84 13.32 -8.68
C PRO A 261 -20.31 13.46 -9.07
N GLU A 262 -20.84 14.66 -8.92
CA GLU A 262 -22.11 15.04 -9.51
C GLU A 262 -21.89 15.44 -10.98
N THR A 263 -22.46 14.68 -11.91
CA THR A 263 -22.35 14.93 -13.35
C THR A 263 -23.59 15.64 -13.87
N PHE A 264 -23.40 16.73 -14.62
CA PHE A 264 -24.47 17.55 -15.20
C PHE A 264 -24.47 17.42 -16.73
N GLU A 265 -25.66 17.41 -17.33
CA GLU A 265 -25.80 17.35 -18.78
C GLU A 265 -25.56 18.74 -19.42
N THR A 266 -25.22 18.75 -20.70
CA THR A 266 -25.03 20.00 -21.46
C THR A 266 -26.34 20.80 -21.48
N GLY A 267 -26.35 21.98 -20.85
CA GLY A 267 -27.53 22.86 -20.75
C GLY A 267 -28.28 22.78 -19.41
N ASP A 268 -27.82 21.98 -18.45
CA ASP A 268 -28.32 22.01 -17.08
C ASP A 268 -27.98 23.35 -16.40
N ALA A 269 -29.00 24.16 -16.09
CA ALA A 269 -28.85 25.41 -15.33
C ALA A 269 -28.28 25.19 -13.91
N ARG A 270 -28.29 23.95 -13.42
CA ARG A 270 -27.71 23.56 -12.12
C ARG A 270 -26.18 23.63 -12.09
N PHE A 271 -25.51 23.70 -13.24
CA PHE A 271 -24.06 23.95 -13.30
C PHE A 271 -23.73 25.44 -13.50
N ASP A 272 -24.72 26.34 -13.55
CA ASP A 272 -24.50 27.79 -13.56
C ASP A 272 -24.17 28.32 -12.15
N ILE A 273 -23.39 27.53 -11.40
CA ILE A 273 -22.91 27.83 -10.06
C ILE A 273 -21.65 28.67 -10.25
N ASP A 274 -21.61 29.85 -9.63
CA ASP A 274 -20.34 30.58 -9.51
C ASP A 274 -19.37 29.69 -8.70
N PRO A 275 -18.22 29.28 -9.26
CA PRO A 275 -17.26 28.45 -8.55
C PRO A 275 -16.81 29.04 -7.19
N LEU A 276 -16.93 30.36 -7.02
CA LEU A 276 -16.63 31.07 -5.77
C LEU A 276 -17.71 30.87 -4.69
N ASP A 277 -18.94 30.53 -5.07
CA ASP A 277 -20.08 30.30 -4.18
C ASP A 277 -20.20 28.84 -3.71
N LEU A 278 -19.40 27.93 -4.27
CA LEU A 278 -19.33 26.53 -3.80
C LEU A 278 -18.96 26.50 -2.30
N PRO A 279 -19.67 25.79 -1.43
CA PRO A 279 -19.30 25.70 -0.03
C PRO A 279 -17.93 25.00 0.13
N PRO A 280 -17.10 25.37 1.12
CA PRO A 280 -15.87 24.63 1.41
C PRO A 280 -16.18 23.15 1.73
N GLY A 281 -15.42 22.23 1.13
CA GLY A 281 -15.68 20.80 1.23
C GLY A 281 -16.71 20.29 0.21
N SER A 282 -16.94 21.02 -0.89
CA SER A 282 -17.82 20.55 -1.95
C SER A 282 -17.16 19.40 -2.73
N PRO A 283 -17.91 18.34 -3.10
CA PRO A 283 -17.40 17.28 -3.96
C PRO A 283 -17.16 17.78 -5.40
N PHE A 284 -16.77 16.88 -6.30
CA PHE A 284 -16.55 17.23 -7.71
C PHE A 284 -17.86 17.40 -8.47
N TYR A 285 -18.06 18.57 -9.07
CA TYR A 285 -19.13 18.89 -10.01
C TYR A 285 -18.55 18.84 -11.43
N CYS A 286 -19.03 17.94 -12.27
CA CYS A 286 -18.47 17.71 -13.61
C CYS A 286 -19.47 18.04 -14.72
N ARG A 287 -19.02 18.80 -15.73
CA ARG A 287 -19.78 19.11 -16.96
C ARG A 287 -18.85 19.30 -18.15
N ASP A 288 -19.20 18.72 -19.30
CA ASP A 288 -18.54 18.94 -20.60
C ASP A 288 -16.99 18.86 -20.56
N GLY A 289 -16.44 17.91 -19.79
CA GLY A 289 -15.00 17.71 -19.64
C GLY A 289 -14.28 18.72 -18.72
N LEU A 290 -15.03 19.43 -17.86
CA LEU A 290 -14.52 20.26 -16.77
C LEU A 290 -15.17 19.79 -15.45
N CYS A 291 -14.34 19.46 -14.46
CA CYS A 291 -14.78 19.15 -13.10
C CYS A 291 -14.23 20.17 -12.12
N LEU A 292 -15.07 20.67 -11.21
CA LEU A 292 -14.73 21.66 -10.20
C LEU A 292 -15.02 21.11 -8.80
N ALA A 293 -14.14 21.38 -7.85
CA ALA A 293 -14.35 21.06 -6.44
C ALA A 293 -13.73 22.14 -5.55
N ARG A 294 -14.22 22.28 -4.31
CA ARG A 294 -13.67 23.24 -3.33
C ARG A 294 -13.17 22.49 -2.10
N HIS A 295 -11.87 22.58 -1.85
CA HIS A 295 -11.23 22.00 -0.66
C HIS A 295 -11.74 22.70 0.61
N PRO A 296 -11.76 22.03 1.79
CA PRO A 296 -12.12 22.67 3.06
C PRO A 296 -11.28 23.90 3.43
N SER A 297 -10.06 24.04 2.91
CA SER A 297 -9.24 25.26 3.05
C SER A 297 -9.78 26.46 2.26
N GLY A 298 -10.77 26.25 1.39
CA GLY A 298 -11.33 27.24 0.48
C GLY A 298 -10.74 27.24 -0.93
N ALA A 299 -9.65 26.48 -1.16
CA ALA A 299 -8.97 26.39 -2.45
C ALA A 299 -9.82 25.67 -3.50
N ILE A 300 -9.82 26.17 -4.74
CA ILE A 300 -10.61 25.63 -5.85
C ILE A 300 -9.72 24.73 -6.72
N VAL A 301 -10.17 23.49 -6.92
CA VAL A 301 -9.52 22.48 -7.75
C VAL A 301 -10.33 22.30 -9.03
N ALA A 302 -9.69 22.51 -10.18
CA ALA A 302 -10.27 22.27 -11.49
C ALA A 302 -9.54 21.12 -12.20
N LEU A 303 -10.31 20.19 -12.76
CA LEU A 303 -9.81 19.18 -13.68
C LEU A 303 -10.43 19.42 -15.05
N ALA A 304 -9.59 19.51 -16.08
CA ALA A 304 -10.01 19.77 -17.44
C ALA A 304 -9.46 18.70 -18.38
N GLU A 305 -10.28 18.25 -19.33
CA GLU A 305 -9.85 17.30 -20.35
C GLU A 305 -8.76 17.88 -21.26
N ASN A 306 -8.89 19.16 -21.63
CA ASN A 306 -8.04 19.79 -22.63
C ASN A 306 -7.68 21.23 -22.25
N ARG A 307 -6.66 21.79 -22.92
CA ARG A 307 -6.25 23.20 -22.75
C ARG A 307 -7.41 24.19 -22.93
N LYS A 308 -8.33 23.92 -23.86
CA LYS A 308 -9.46 24.82 -24.16
C LYS A 308 -10.45 24.87 -23.00
N THR A 309 -10.77 23.73 -22.40
CA THR A 309 -11.69 23.63 -21.26
C THR A 309 -11.04 24.11 -19.96
N ALA A 310 -9.71 24.04 -19.84
CA ALA A 310 -8.96 24.57 -18.70
C ALA A 310 -8.88 26.10 -18.65
N ARG A 311 -9.03 26.80 -19.79
CA ARG A 311 -8.74 28.24 -19.89
C ARG A 311 -9.64 29.12 -19.02
N PRO A 312 -10.97 28.89 -18.91
CA PRO A 312 -11.83 29.65 -18.00
C PRO A 312 -11.44 29.49 -16.53
N ALA A 313 -10.96 28.31 -16.13
CA ALA A 313 -10.56 28.02 -14.76
C ALA A 313 -9.35 28.83 -14.28
N CYS A 314 -8.52 29.37 -15.20
CA CYS A 314 -7.36 30.20 -14.84
C CYS A 314 -7.71 31.45 -14.02
N ALA A 315 -8.97 31.91 -14.06
CA ALA A 315 -9.42 33.11 -13.36
C ALA A 315 -9.70 32.90 -11.87
N PHE A 316 -10.02 31.67 -11.45
CA PHE A 316 -10.52 31.39 -10.09
C PHE A 316 -9.92 30.13 -9.44
N ALA A 317 -9.34 29.20 -10.20
CA ALA A 317 -8.82 27.95 -9.66
C ALA A 317 -7.40 28.13 -9.09
N ASP A 318 -7.13 27.51 -7.95
CA ASP A 318 -5.81 27.46 -7.32
C ASP A 318 -4.97 26.28 -7.85
N LEU A 319 -5.64 25.20 -8.25
CA LEU A 319 -5.04 24.02 -8.86
C LEU A 319 -5.81 23.65 -10.13
N ILE A 320 -5.11 23.50 -11.25
CA ILE A 320 -5.66 23.04 -12.53
C ILE A 320 -4.93 21.78 -12.97
N VAL A 321 -5.65 20.67 -13.06
CA VAL A 321 -5.14 19.41 -13.63
C VAL A 321 -5.65 19.29 -15.07
N ILE A 322 -4.75 19.02 -16.02
CA ILE A 322 -5.09 18.87 -17.43
C ILE A 322 -4.81 17.44 -17.89
N ASP A 323 -5.86 16.72 -18.28
CA ASP A 323 -5.85 15.34 -18.77
C ASP A 323 -5.44 15.23 -20.26
N ASP A 324 -4.52 16.08 -20.68
CA ASP A 324 -3.97 16.11 -22.05
C ASP A 324 -2.46 16.26 -22.01
N ALA A 325 -1.75 15.29 -22.60
CA ALA A 325 -0.30 15.26 -22.66
C ALA A 325 0.28 16.30 -23.65
N THR A 326 -0.52 16.73 -24.62
CA THR A 326 -0.13 17.74 -25.61
C THR A 326 -0.32 19.16 -25.08
N ALA A 327 -1.09 19.31 -23.99
CA ALA A 327 -1.38 20.60 -23.38
C ALA A 327 -0.15 21.24 -22.70
N TYR A 328 -0.07 22.56 -22.85
CA TYR A 328 0.80 23.45 -22.08
C TYR A 328 -0.07 24.38 -21.23
N SER A 329 0.54 25.02 -20.22
CA SER A 329 -0.19 25.90 -19.30
C SER A 329 -1.00 26.96 -20.07
N PRO A 330 -2.34 27.02 -19.89
CA PRO A 330 -3.17 28.05 -20.49
C PRO A 330 -3.14 29.38 -19.72
N CYS A 331 -2.62 29.37 -18.49
CA CYS A 331 -2.61 30.53 -17.61
C CYS A 331 -1.27 31.28 -17.74
N TRP A 332 -1.34 32.57 -18.06
CA TRP A 332 -0.14 33.40 -18.27
C TRP A 332 0.37 34.11 -17.02
N ASN A 333 -0.53 34.61 -16.16
CA ASN A 333 -0.19 35.42 -14.97
C ASN A 333 -0.97 34.98 -13.71
N SER A 334 -1.40 33.72 -13.64
CA SER A 334 -2.18 33.22 -12.50
C SER A 334 -1.28 32.55 -11.46
N LEU A 335 -1.60 32.73 -10.18
CA LEU A 335 -1.02 31.94 -9.07
C LEU A 335 -1.47 30.46 -9.12
N ALA A 336 -2.41 30.13 -10.03
CA ALA A 336 -2.88 28.79 -10.28
C ALA A 336 -1.73 27.82 -10.62
N LEU A 337 -1.62 26.76 -9.82
CA LEU A 337 -0.74 25.65 -10.09
C LEU A 337 -1.33 24.79 -11.21
N VAL A 338 -0.69 24.77 -12.39
CA VAL A 338 -1.12 23.92 -13.52
C VAL A 338 -0.28 22.66 -13.61
N VAL A 339 -0.95 21.50 -13.49
CA VAL A 339 -0.36 20.16 -13.61
C VAL A 339 -0.87 19.49 -14.89
N THR A 340 0.03 19.10 -15.78
CA THR A 340 -0.37 18.42 -17.03
C THR A 340 -0.08 16.93 -16.99
N LYS A 341 -0.85 16.14 -17.75
CA LYS A 341 -0.61 14.70 -17.96
C LYS A 341 0.83 14.39 -18.41
N ARG A 342 1.45 15.28 -19.19
CA ARG A 342 2.87 15.16 -19.57
C ARG A 342 3.82 15.28 -18.38
N GLN A 343 3.53 16.17 -17.44
CA GLN A 343 4.33 16.31 -16.21
C GLN A 343 4.17 15.07 -15.33
N LEU A 344 2.94 14.57 -15.17
CA LEU A 344 2.65 13.37 -14.39
C LEU A 344 3.26 12.10 -15.01
N ALA A 345 3.19 11.93 -16.33
CA ALA A 345 3.88 10.83 -17.03
C ALA A 345 5.40 10.82 -16.79
N ARG A 346 5.99 12.02 -16.61
CA ARG A 346 7.43 12.18 -16.34
C ARG A 346 7.78 12.02 -14.87
N SER A 347 6.98 12.58 -13.97
CA SER A 347 7.32 12.70 -12.54
C SER A 347 6.48 11.76 -11.65
N GLY A 348 5.61 10.93 -12.22
CA GLY A 348 4.69 10.06 -11.50
C GLY A 348 3.46 10.80 -10.96
N SER A 349 2.72 10.13 -10.08
CA SER A 349 1.61 10.73 -9.33
C SER A 349 2.08 11.94 -8.51
N ALA A 350 1.14 12.81 -8.15
CA ALA A 350 1.44 14.03 -7.42
C ALA A 350 0.55 14.18 -6.17
N ALA A 351 1.14 14.76 -5.14
CA ALA A 351 0.50 15.21 -3.93
C ALA A 351 0.59 16.74 -3.86
N VAL A 352 -0.55 17.41 -3.66
CA VAL A 352 -0.63 18.87 -3.55
C VAL A 352 -0.96 19.26 -2.13
N PHE A 353 -0.37 20.35 -1.66
CA PHE A 353 -0.57 20.92 -0.34
C PHE A 353 -0.89 22.42 -0.48
N PHE A 354 -2.05 22.84 0.03
CA PHE A 354 -2.50 24.23 0.05
C PHE A 354 -1.98 24.95 1.31
N ASP A 355 -1.83 26.26 1.34
CA ASP A 355 -1.47 26.90 2.61
C ASP A 355 -2.70 26.93 3.55
N PRO A 356 -2.62 26.35 4.77
CA PRO A 356 -3.73 26.40 5.72
C PRO A 356 -4.07 27.84 6.19
N GLN A 357 -3.14 28.79 6.04
CA GLN A 357 -3.34 30.19 6.45
C GLN A 357 -3.84 31.09 5.32
N SER A 358 -3.72 30.66 4.06
CA SER A 358 -4.11 31.45 2.90
C SER A 358 -4.50 30.58 1.72
N ALA A 359 -5.79 30.56 1.38
CA ALA A 359 -6.28 29.83 0.20
C ALA A 359 -5.67 30.35 -1.12
N SER A 360 -5.28 31.63 -1.16
CA SER A 360 -4.68 32.28 -2.34
C SER A 360 -3.16 32.14 -2.42
N ALA A 361 -2.51 31.55 -1.42
CA ALA A 361 -1.10 31.24 -1.50
C ALA A 361 -0.86 30.11 -2.51
N GLN A 362 0.28 30.17 -3.20
CA GLN A 362 0.61 29.19 -4.22
C GLN A 362 0.70 27.78 -3.63
N ALA A 363 -0.10 26.86 -4.18
CA ALA A 363 -0.07 25.47 -3.78
C ALA A 363 1.31 24.83 -4.03
N THR A 364 1.78 24.03 -3.06
CA THR A 364 3.03 23.28 -3.20
C THR A 364 2.75 21.87 -3.70
N ILE A 365 3.60 21.36 -4.58
CA ILE A 365 3.42 20.05 -5.20
C ILE A 365 4.64 19.17 -4.96
N ARG A 366 4.37 17.92 -4.58
CA ARG A 366 5.38 16.87 -4.46
C ARG A 366 5.03 15.72 -5.40
N TYR A 367 5.96 15.40 -6.28
CA TYR A 367 5.82 14.29 -7.22
C TYR A 367 6.39 12.99 -6.63
N ALA A 368 5.87 11.85 -7.07
CA ALA A 368 6.34 10.53 -6.64
C ALA A 368 7.76 10.20 -7.14
N VAL A 369 8.16 10.76 -8.29
CA VAL A 369 9.49 10.57 -8.89
C VAL A 369 10.20 11.91 -8.98
N GLU A 370 11.25 12.06 -8.18
CA GLU A 370 12.11 13.24 -8.16
C GLU A 370 13.15 13.21 -9.30
N LYS A 371 13.60 14.39 -9.70
CA LYS A 371 14.71 14.58 -10.65
C LYS A 371 15.98 14.93 -9.87
N PRO A 372 17.17 14.50 -10.33
CA PRO A 372 17.42 13.74 -11.56
C PRO A 372 16.93 12.29 -11.47
N TYR A 373 16.53 11.72 -12.62
CA TYR A 373 16.06 10.34 -12.64
C TYR A 373 17.16 9.37 -12.26
N ARG A 374 16.77 8.37 -11.47
CA ARG A 374 17.56 7.17 -11.27
C ARG A 374 17.56 6.32 -12.55
N PRO A 375 18.57 5.46 -12.78
CA PRO A 375 18.66 4.66 -14.01
C PRO A 375 17.39 3.86 -14.33
N TRP A 376 16.73 3.31 -13.31
CA TRP A 376 15.47 2.56 -13.45
C TRP A 376 14.21 3.43 -13.56
N HIS A 377 14.34 4.74 -13.69
CA HIS A 377 13.24 5.66 -14.04
C HIS A 377 13.41 6.26 -15.43
N GLU A 378 14.51 5.96 -16.13
CA GLU A 378 14.78 6.50 -17.47
C GLU A 378 13.68 6.14 -18.48
N GLN A 379 13.07 4.96 -18.35
CA GLN A 379 12.01 4.49 -19.24
C GLN A 379 10.81 5.45 -19.31
N ARG A 380 10.57 6.23 -18.24
CA ARG A 380 9.48 7.22 -18.19
C ARG A 380 9.63 8.31 -19.25
N LYS A 381 10.85 8.59 -19.72
CA LYS A 381 11.09 9.57 -20.81
C LYS A 381 10.49 9.11 -22.15
N TYR A 382 10.32 7.80 -22.35
CA TYR A 382 9.97 7.22 -23.65
C TYR A 382 8.47 6.93 -23.82
N SER A 383 7.64 7.12 -22.79
CA SER A 383 6.18 7.03 -22.95
C SER A 383 5.67 8.09 -23.95
N ARG A 384 4.51 7.85 -24.56
CA ARG A 384 3.95 8.80 -25.54
C ARG A 384 3.55 10.09 -24.86
N GLU A 385 2.96 9.98 -23.68
CA GLU A 385 2.49 11.04 -22.82
C GLU A 385 3.67 11.91 -22.35
N ALA A 386 4.78 11.31 -21.92
CA ALA A 386 5.97 12.06 -21.51
C ALA A 386 6.61 12.85 -22.66
N ARG A 387 6.47 12.34 -23.90
CA ARG A 387 6.88 13.01 -25.14
C ARG A 387 5.87 14.06 -25.62
N GLY A 388 4.72 14.20 -24.95
CA GLY A 388 3.66 15.13 -25.32
C GLY A 388 2.95 14.73 -26.62
N LEU A 389 2.85 13.43 -26.90
CA LEU A 389 2.12 12.89 -28.04
C LEU A 389 0.68 12.55 -27.64
N PRO A 390 -0.29 12.64 -28.57
CA PRO A 390 -1.67 12.25 -28.32
C PRO A 390 -1.79 10.72 -28.08
N PRO A 391 -2.91 10.27 -27.48
CA PRO A 391 -3.21 8.86 -27.29
C PRO A 391 -3.05 8.06 -28.59
N TYR A 392 -2.59 6.82 -28.49
CA TYR A 392 -2.46 5.97 -29.66
C TYR A 392 -3.84 5.59 -30.20
N GLN A 393 -4.14 6.00 -31.43
CA GLN A 393 -5.33 5.55 -32.15
C GLN A 393 -4.96 4.30 -32.94
N ARG A 394 -5.63 3.18 -32.68
CA ARG A 394 -5.45 1.97 -33.48
C ARG A 394 -5.98 2.27 -34.89
N PRO A 395 -5.19 2.06 -35.95
CA PRO A 395 -5.70 2.24 -37.30
C PRO A 395 -6.91 1.32 -37.50
N GLU A 396 -8.03 1.90 -37.94
CA GLU A 396 -9.23 1.13 -38.25
C GLU A 396 -8.88 0.08 -39.32
N LYS A 397 -9.21 -1.19 -39.06
CA LYS A 397 -9.10 -2.21 -40.11
C LYS A 397 -10.13 -1.84 -41.19
N PRO A 398 -9.74 -1.74 -42.46
CA PRO A 398 -10.71 -1.49 -43.52
C PRO A 398 -11.75 -2.61 -43.51
N VAL A 399 -13.02 -2.23 -43.33
CA VAL A 399 -14.14 -3.16 -43.41
C VAL A 399 -14.26 -3.60 -44.87
N VAL A 400 -13.81 -4.82 -45.16
CA VAL A 400 -14.05 -5.46 -46.45
C VAL A 400 -15.55 -5.71 -46.56
N LYS A 401 -16.27 -4.85 -47.28
CA LYS A 401 -17.66 -5.12 -47.68
C LYS A 401 -17.64 -6.34 -48.60
N LEU A 402 -18.06 -7.50 -48.08
CA LEU A 402 -18.42 -8.64 -48.91
C LEU A 402 -19.64 -8.21 -49.75
N ALA A 403 -19.45 -8.14 -51.07
CA ALA A 403 -20.54 -7.89 -52.00
C ALA A 403 -21.59 -9.00 -51.85
N PRO A 404 -22.90 -8.67 -51.87
CA PRO A 404 -23.94 -9.68 -51.81
C PRO A 404 -23.81 -10.60 -53.04
N SER A 405 -23.71 -11.90 -52.80
CA SER A 405 -23.81 -12.92 -53.82
C SER A 405 -25.15 -12.77 -54.54
N ALA A 406 -25.10 -12.47 -55.84
CA ALA A 406 -26.27 -12.51 -56.71
C ALA A 406 -26.87 -13.93 -56.67
N GLN A 407 -28.17 -14.02 -56.38
CA GLN A 407 -28.96 -15.24 -56.49
C GLN A 407 -29.33 -15.50 -57.95
#